data_AF-I9WW75-F1
#
_entry.id   AF-I9WW75-F1
#
_cell.length_a   1.000
_cell.length_b   1.000
_cell.length_c   1.000
_cell.angle_alpha   90.00
_cell.angle_beta   90.00
_cell.angle_gamma   90.00
#
_symmetry.space_group_name_H-M   'P 1'
#
loop_
_entity.id
_entity.type
_entity.pdbx_description
1 polymer ?
#
loop_
_entity_poly.entity_id
_entity_poly.type
_entity_poly.pdbx_seq_one_letter_code
_entity_poly.pdbx_strand_id
1 'polypeptide(L)'
;MLFNTPLFIFAFLPVVFLGYFILQAYAKNPLFPKLWLVLASLFFYAFWNVKYLPLLVGSIIFNYFVALKITQQNAYKRLWLILGLIANVSLLGFFKYTDFFLTNFNLIWKSHFETLHLILPLAISFFTLQQIAYLMDTYKQNQIMQPKTRERERERVKTLLFY
;
A
#
# COMPACT_ATOMS: atom_id res chain seq x y z
N MET A 1 6.44 -19.93 0.40
CA MET A 1 5.45 -20.92 0.85
C MET A 1 4.12 -20.40 0.36
N LEU A 2 3.18 -21.25 -0.04
CA LEU A 2 1.83 -20.77 -0.39
C LEU A 2 0.97 -20.69 0.87
N PHE A 3 0.00 -19.77 0.88
CA PHE A 3 -0.90 -19.56 2.02
C PHE A 3 -1.71 -20.81 2.41
N ASN A 4 -1.99 -21.68 1.43
CA ASN A 4 -2.75 -22.92 1.64
C ASN A 4 -1.88 -24.11 2.09
N THR A 5 -0.58 -23.91 2.31
CA THR A 5 0.31 -25.01 2.71
C THR A 5 0.22 -25.27 4.21
N PRO A 6 0.21 -26.55 4.66
CA PRO A 6 0.27 -26.89 6.09
C PRO A 6 1.48 -26.25 6.78
N LEU A 7 2.60 -26.11 6.08
CA LEU A 7 3.81 -25.47 6.59
C LEU A 7 3.57 -23.99 6.97
N PHE A 8 2.77 -23.28 6.18
CA PHE A 8 2.39 -21.90 6.51
C PHE A 8 1.52 -21.84 7.77
N ILE A 9 0.51 -22.71 7.85
CA ILE A 9 -0.49 -22.70 8.93
C ILE A 9 0.11 -23.17 10.26
N PHE A 10 0.88 -24.27 10.25
CA PHE A 10 1.33 -24.94 11.47
C PHE A 10 2.75 -24.58 11.90
N ALA A 11 3.59 -24.04 11.02
CA ALA A 11 4.94 -23.60 11.40
C ALA A 11 5.08 -22.07 11.32
N PHE A 12 4.86 -21.48 10.16
CA PHE A 12 5.13 -20.06 9.95
C PHE A 12 4.24 -19.15 10.83
N LEU A 13 2.92 -19.33 10.79
CA LEU A 13 1.99 -18.51 11.58
C LEU A 13 2.24 -18.58 13.09
N PRO A 14 2.37 -19.76 13.72
CA PRO A 14 2.69 -19.86 15.15
C PRO A 14 4.00 -19.18 15.51
N VAL A 15 5.05 -19.35 14.70
CA VAL A 15 6.35 -18.69 14.94
C VAL A 15 6.22 -17.17 14.87
N VAL A 16 5.50 -16.64 13.87
CA VAL A 16 5.29 -15.19 13.73
C VAL A 16 4.49 -14.64 14.91
N PHE A 17 3.43 -15.33 15.34
CA PHE A 17 2.62 -14.90 16.48
C PHE A 17 3.36 -14.99 17.80
N LEU A 18 4.08 -16.08 18.05
CA LEU A 18 4.93 -16.19 19.25
C LEU A 18 5.97 -15.08 19.27
N GLY A 19 6.66 -14.83 18.16
CA GLY A 19 7.61 -13.72 18.05
C GLY A 19 6.96 -12.36 18.32
N TYR A 20 5.76 -12.12 17.80
CA TYR A 20 5.00 -10.89 18.05
C TYR A 20 4.65 -10.73 19.53
N PHE A 21 4.08 -11.76 20.17
CA PHE A 21 3.67 -11.68 21.57
C PHE A 21 4.86 -11.58 22.53
N ILE A 22 5.96 -12.28 22.25
CA ILE A 22 7.21 -12.17 23.02
C ILE A 22 7.74 -10.74 22.91
N LEU A 23 7.89 -10.20 21.69
CA LEU A 23 8.35 -8.83 21.52
C LEU A 23 7.38 -7.82 22.16
N GLN A 24 6.08 -8.05 22.12
CA GLN A 24 5.09 -7.19 22.77
C GLN A 24 5.19 -7.21 24.30
N ALA A 25 5.55 -8.36 24.88
CA ALA A 25 5.70 -8.52 26.33
C ALA A 25 7.02 -7.96 26.86
N TYR A 26 8.11 -8.09 26.10
CA TYR A 26 9.46 -7.73 26.58
C TYR A 26 10.01 -6.43 26.00
N ALA A 27 9.55 -5.99 24.83
CA ALA A 27 10.06 -4.75 24.24
C ALA A 27 9.36 -3.53 24.84
N LYS A 28 10.16 -2.62 25.39
CA LYS A 28 9.68 -1.31 25.89
C LYS A 28 9.14 -0.41 24.77
N ASN A 29 9.63 -0.60 23.54
CA ASN A 29 9.24 0.20 22.38
C ASN A 29 8.22 -0.57 21.52
N PRO A 30 6.99 -0.01 21.32
CA PRO A 30 5.95 -0.65 20.50
C PRO A 30 6.29 -0.76 19.01
N LEU A 31 7.44 -0.23 18.58
CA LEU A 31 7.93 -0.35 17.21
C LEU A 31 8.49 -1.74 16.89
N PHE A 32 9.07 -2.44 17.87
CA PHE A 32 9.67 -3.77 17.63
C PHE A 32 8.65 -4.84 17.19
N PRO A 33 7.49 -5.00 17.85
CA PRO A 33 6.48 -5.97 17.39
C PRO A 33 5.96 -5.66 15.99
N LYS A 34 5.79 -4.38 15.65
CA LYS A 34 5.39 -3.94 14.31
C LYS A 34 6.45 -4.26 13.26
N LEU A 35 7.72 -3.98 13.57
CA LEU A 35 8.84 -4.29 12.69
C LEU A 35 8.94 -5.79 12.44
N TRP A 36 8.75 -6.62 13.47
CA TRP A 36 8.68 -8.07 13.33
C TRP A 36 7.61 -8.52 12.34
N LEU A 37 6.39 -7.99 12.44
CA LEU A 37 5.31 -8.30 11.50
C LEU A 37 5.65 -7.88 10.07
N VAL A 38 6.28 -6.71 9.89
CA VAL A 38 6.73 -6.24 8.56
C VAL A 38 7.79 -7.18 7.99
N LEU A 39 8.82 -7.50 8.77
CA LEU A 39 9.90 -8.41 8.34
C LEU A 39 9.38 -9.81 8.04
N ALA A 40 8.50 -10.36 8.86
CA ALA A 40 7.84 -11.64 8.63
C ALA A 40 7.03 -11.62 7.33
N SER A 41 6.26 -10.55 7.09
CA SER A 41 5.46 -10.39 5.86
C SER A 41 6.34 -10.29 4.62
N LEU A 42 7.43 -9.52 4.69
CA LEU A 42 8.39 -9.39 3.59
C LEU A 42 9.13 -10.71 3.33
N PHE A 43 9.54 -11.42 4.37
CA PHE A 43 10.15 -12.74 4.25
C PHE A 43 9.20 -13.74 3.58
N PHE A 44 7.94 -13.79 4.03
CA PHE A 44 6.94 -14.66 3.44
C PHE A 44 6.73 -14.37 1.94
N TYR A 45 6.65 -13.09 1.57
CA TYR A 45 6.52 -12.67 0.18
C TYR A 45 7.76 -13.05 -0.65
N ALA A 46 8.95 -12.77 -0.13
CA ALA A 46 10.23 -13.07 -0.78
C ALA A 46 10.42 -14.58 -0.98
N PHE A 47 9.89 -15.42 -0.09
CA PHE A 47 9.94 -16.87 -0.22
C PHE A 47 9.26 -17.35 -1.51
N TRP A 48 8.19 -16.69 -1.96
CA TRP A 48 7.55 -17.07 -3.23
C TRP A 48 8.43 -16.72 -4.43
N ASN A 49 8.85 -15.45 -4.54
CA ASN A 49 9.80 -15.03 -5.55
C ASN A 49 10.44 -13.68 -5.17
N VAL A 50 11.74 -13.71 -4.89
CA VAL A 50 12.53 -12.53 -4.48
C VAL A 50 12.54 -11.43 -5.55
N LYS A 51 12.40 -11.77 -6.84
CA LYS A 51 12.41 -10.80 -7.96
C LYS A 51 11.33 -9.73 -7.84
N TYR A 52 10.18 -10.06 -7.24
CA TYR A 52 9.07 -9.12 -7.07
C TYR A 52 9.08 -8.39 -5.74
N LEU A 53 10.01 -8.71 -4.83
CA LEU A 53 10.14 -8.04 -3.55
C LEU A 53 10.44 -6.53 -3.70
N PRO A 54 11.36 -6.09 -4.58
CA PRO A 54 11.59 -4.66 -4.81
C PRO A 54 10.35 -3.93 -5.34
N LEU A 55 9.52 -4.61 -6.15
CA LEU A 55 8.26 -4.04 -6.65
C LEU A 55 7.29 -3.79 -5.50
N LEU A 56 7.12 -4.77 -4.59
CA LEU A 56 6.26 -4.63 -3.42
C LEU A 56 6.75 -3.51 -2.51
N VAL A 57 8.03 -3.54 -2.12
CA VAL A 57 8.63 -2.54 -1.22
C VAL A 57 8.58 -1.15 -1.86
N GLY A 58 8.92 -1.03 -3.15
CA GLY A 58 8.82 0.21 -3.91
C GLY A 58 7.40 0.76 -3.93
N SER A 59 6.39 -0.09 -4.15
CA SER A 59 4.99 0.32 -4.11
C SER A 59 4.56 0.79 -2.71
N ILE A 60 4.99 0.10 -1.64
CA ILE A 60 4.71 0.50 -0.26
C ILE A 60 5.31 1.89 0.02
N ILE A 61 6.58 2.09 -0.32
CA ILE A 61 7.30 3.35 -0.11
C ILE A 61 6.62 4.48 -0.89
N PHE A 62 6.32 4.24 -2.17
CA PHE A 62 5.63 5.21 -3.02
C PHE A 62 4.27 5.62 -2.43
N ASN A 63 3.42 4.65 -2.07
CA ASN A 63 2.11 4.92 -1.47
C ASN A 63 2.22 5.63 -0.12
N TYR A 64 3.22 5.29 0.68
CA TYR A 64 3.50 5.99 1.93
C TYR A 64 3.87 7.47 1.69
N PHE A 65 4.73 7.75 0.70
CA PHE A 65 5.05 9.13 0.33
C PHE A 65 3.83 9.92 -0.15
N VAL A 66 2.99 9.30 -0.99
CA VAL A 66 1.73 9.92 -1.45
C VAL A 66 0.82 10.22 -0.26
N ALA A 67 0.65 9.27 0.67
CA ALA A 67 -0.14 9.46 1.88
C ALA A 67 0.38 10.59 2.78
N LEU A 68 1.71 10.73 2.91
CA LEU A 68 2.33 11.86 3.60
C LEU A 68 1.99 13.19 2.92
N LYS A 69 2.05 13.25 1.59
CA LYS A 69 1.70 14.47 0.82
C LYS A 69 0.22 14.82 0.89
N ILE A 70 -0.67 13.82 0.99
CA ILE A 70 -2.09 14.02 1.24
C ILE A 70 -2.33 14.58 2.65
N THR A 71 -1.56 14.12 3.63
CA THR A 71 -1.71 14.52 5.03
C THR A 71 -1.21 15.94 5.28
N GLN A 72 -0.16 16.36 4.58
CA GLN A 72 0.32 17.75 4.58
C GLN A 72 -0.81 18.67 4.14
N GLN A 73 -1.02 19.81 4.83
CA GLN A 73 -2.11 20.78 4.56
C GLN A 73 -1.89 21.54 3.24
N ASN A 74 -1.74 20.83 2.14
CA ASN A 74 -1.40 21.35 0.84
C ASN A 74 -2.65 21.41 -0.05
N ALA A 75 -2.75 22.45 -0.88
CA ALA A 75 -3.83 22.62 -1.85
C ALA A 75 -3.93 21.43 -2.83
N TYR A 76 -2.82 20.74 -3.06
CA TYR A 76 -2.70 19.65 -4.04
C TYR A 76 -3.07 18.26 -3.50
N LYS A 77 -3.70 18.13 -2.32
CA LYS A 77 -4.08 16.82 -1.73
C LYS A 77 -4.86 15.91 -2.70
N ARG A 78 -5.78 16.48 -3.48
CA ARG A 78 -6.58 15.74 -4.47
C ARG A 78 -5.72 15.26 -5.65
N LEU A 79 -4.75 16.06 -6.08
CA LEU A 79 -3.83 15.68 -7.14
C LEU A 79 -2.96 14.50 -6.70
N TRP A 80 -2.39 14.54 -5.49
CA TRP A 80 -1.60 13.43 -4.94
C TRP A 80 -2.42 12.13 -4.84
N LEU A 81 -3.68 12.21 -4.40
CA LEU A 81 -4.58 11.06 -4.39
C LEU A 81 -4.79 10.48 -5.79
N ILE A 82 -5.11 11.33 -6.78
CA ILE A 82 -5.32 10.90 -8.18
C ILE A 82 -4.06 10.25 -8.74
N LEU A 83 -2.88 10.85 -8.51
CA LEU A 83 -1.60 10.28 -8.95
C LEU A 83 -1.35 8.91 -8.30
N GLY A 84 -1.60 8.76 -7.01
CA GLY A 84 -1.48 7.48 -6.31
C GLY A 84 -2.45 6.43 -6.85
N LEU A 85 -3.71 6.78 -7.08
CA LEU A 85 -4.73 5.90 -7.66
C LEU A 85 -4.32 5.43 -9.06
N ILE A 86 -3.95 6.36 -9.94
CA ILE A 86 -3.49 6.05 -11.30
C ILE A 86 -2.29 5.11 -11.23
N ALA A 87 -1.27 5.40 -10.41
CA ALA A 87 -0.10 4.54 -10.29
C ALA A 87 -0.44 3.10 -9.86
N ASN A 88 -1.29 2.92 -8.85
CA ASN A 88 -1.69 1.57 -8.39
C ASN A 88 -2.54 0.83 -9.44
N VAL A 89 -3.49 1.52 -10.09
CA VAL A 89 -4.34 0.92 -11.13
C VAL A 89 -3.51 0.59 -12.38
N SER A 90 -2.58 1.46 -12.78
CA SER A 90 -1.66 1.20 -13.88
C SER A 90 -0.74 0.02 -13.58
N LEU A 91 -0.23 -0.11 -12.35
CA LEU A 91 0.58 -1.26 -11.93
C LEU A 91 -0.23 -2.56 -12.01
N LEU A 92 -1.48 -2.56 -11.52
CA LEU A 92 -2.36 -3.72 -11.62
C LEU A 92 -2.72 -4.04 -13.09
N GLY A 93 -2.99 -3.00 -13.88
CA GLY A 93 -3.29 -3.06 -15.31
C GLY A 93 -2.15 -3.71 -16.11
N PHE A 94 -0.92 -3.27 -15.84
CA PHE A 94 0.29 -3.76 -16.50
C PHE A 94 0.47 -5.27 -16.26
N PHE A 95 0.43 -5.74 -15.01
CA PHE A 95 0.66 -7.16 -14.75
C PHE A 95 -0.49 -8.07 -15.16
N LYS A 96 -1.73 -7.58 -15.15
CA LYS A 96 -2.91 -8.43 -15.39
C LYS A 96 -3.39 -8.42 -16.83
N TYR A 97 -3.18 -7.33 -17.56
CA TYR A 97 -3.81 -7.13 -18.88
C TYR A 97 -2.82 -6.85 -20.01
N THR A 98 -1.51 -6.69 -19.77
CA THR A 98 -0.55 -6.39 -20.86
C THR A 98 -0.62 -7.39 -22.00
N ASP A 99 -0.60 -8.70 -21.70
CA ASP A 99 -0.66 -9.73 -22.76
C ASP A 99 -2.03 -9.73 -23.49
N PHE A 100 -3.12 -9.44 -22.78
CA PHE A 100 -4.44 -9.27 -23.39
C PHE A 100 -4.44 -8.05 -24.34
N PHE A 101 -3.90 -6.91 -23.92
CA PHE A 101 -3.81 -5.71 -24.76
C PHE A 101 -2.93 -5.94 -25.98
N LEU A 102 -1.76 -6.58 -25.81
CA LEU A 102 -0.85 -6.90 -26.92
C LEU A 102 -1.50 -7.84 -27.93
N THR A 103 -2.19 -8.88 -27.46
CA THR A 103 -2.89 -9.83 -28.35
C THR A 103 -3.97 -9.14 -29.18
N ASN A 104 -4.79 -8.28 -28.57
CA ASN A 104 -5.83 -7.53 -29.29
C ASN A 104 -5.23 -6.50 -30.26
N PHE A 105 -4.15 -5.83 -29.86
CA PHE A 105 -3.46 -4.88 -30.72
C PHE A 105 -2.87 -5.57 -31.96
N ASN A 106 -2.20 -6.71 -31.77
CA ASN A 106 -1.69 -7.52 -32.87
C ASN A 106 -2.80 -7.98 -33.82
N LEU A 107 -3.97 -8.33 -33.28
CA LEU A 107 -5.12 -8.78 -34.07
C LEU A 107 -5.73 -7.65 -34.93
N ILE A 108 -5.82 -6.43 -34.39
CA ILE A 108 -6.40 -5.27 -35.09
C ILE A 108 -5.41 -4.69 -36.12
N TRP A 109 -4.15 -4.51 -35.74
CA TRP A 109 -3.14 -3.87 -36.59
C TRP A 109 -2.32 -4.86 -37.43
N LYS A 110 -2.61 -6.17 -37.36
CA LYS A 110 -1.82 -7.24 -37.99
C LYS A 110 -0.31 -7.11 -37.67
N SER A 111 -0.01 -6.64 -36.47
CA SER A 111 1.36 -6.52 -35.97
C SER A 111 1.79 -7.84 -35.30
N HIS A 112 3.10 -8.03 -35.14
CA HIS A 112 3.71 -9.20 -34.52
C HIS A 112 4.49 -8.82 -33.25
N PHE A 113 3.86 -8.09 -32.32
CA PHE A 113 4.48 -7.89 -31.02
C PHE A 113 4.47 -9.20 -30.22
N GLU A 114 5.62 -9.65 -29.72
CA GLU A 114 5.67 -10.80 -28.83
C GLU A 114 4.95 -10.50 -27.51
N THR A 115 4.15 -11.45 -27.03
CA THR A 115 3.55 -11.39 -25.69
C THR A 115 4.65 -11.52 -24.63
N LEU A 116 4.57 -10.71 -23.58
CA LEU A 116 5.61 -10.68 -22.54
C LEU A 116 5.50 -11.87 -21.59
N HIS A 117 4.39 -12.62 -21.60
CA HIS A 117 4.13 -13.78 -20.72
C HIS A 117 4.51 -13.48 -19.27
N LEU A 118 4.07 -12.32 -18.78
CA LEU A 118 4.45 -11.84 -17.46
C LEU A 118 3.91 -12.79 -16.39
N ILE A 119 4.80 -13.39 -15.60
CA ILE A 119 4.40 -14.14 -14.41
C ILE A 119 3.81 -13.12 -13.42
N LEU A 120 2.55 -13.31 -13.05
CA LEU A 120 1.86 -12.41 -12.12
C LEU A 120 2.48 -12.54 -10.73
N PRO A 121 2.84 -11.43 -10.07
CA PRO A 121 3.29 -11.47 -8.69
C PRO A 121 2.17 -12.02 -7.81
N LEU A 122 2.51 -12.96 -6.93
CA LEU A 122 1.54 -13.51 -6.00
C LEU A 122 0.90 -12.38 -5.18
N ALA A 123 -0.42 -12.41 -5.09
CA ALA A 123 -1.22 -11.43 -4.35
C ALA A 123 -1.12 -9.96 -4.82
N ILE A 124 -0.72 -9.69 -6.08
CA ILE A 124 -0.67 -8.31 -6.62
C ILE A 124 -1.96 -7.54 -6.42
N SER A 125 -3.10 -8.13 -6.82
CA SER A 125 -4.42 -7.52 -6.66
C SER A 125 -4.70 -7.14 -5.20
N PHE A 126 -4.34 -8.00 -4.26
CA PHE A 126 -4.61 -7.79 -2.85
C PHE A 126 -3.85 -6.59 -2.30
N PHE A 127 -2.53 -6.55 -2.48
CA PHE A 127 -1.75 -5.42 -1.94
C PHE A 127 -2.06 -4.12 -2.67
N THR A 128 -2.37 -4.14 -3.98
CA THR A 128 -2.76 -2.92 -4.71
C THR A 128 -4.08 -2.36 -4.21
N LEU A 129 -5.07 -3.21 -3.94
CA LEU A 129 -6.36 -2.77 -3.41
C LEU A 129 -6.22 -2.24 -1.98
N GLN A 130 -5.37 -2.87 -1.16
CA GLN A 130 -5.05 -2.40 0.18
C GLN A 130 -4.36 -1.02 0.16
N GLN A 131 -3.44 -0.81 -0.78
CA GLN A 131 -2.75 0.48 -0.97
C GLN A 131 -3.73 1.58 -1.42
N ILE A 132 -4.64 1.26 -2.34
CA ILE A 132 -5.71 2.18 -2.76
C ILE A 132 -6.62 2.53 -1.56
N ALA A 133 -7.07 1.54 -0.79
CA ALA A 133 -7.89 1.76 0.40
C ALA A 133 -7.16 2.67 1.40
N TYR A 134 -5.88 2.40 1.65
CA TYR A 134 -5.03 3.22 2.52
C TYR A 134 -4.97 4.70 2.08
N LEU A 135 -4.77 4.97 0.79
CA LEU A 135 -4.76 6.34 0.27
C LEU A 135 -6.13 7.03 0.41
N MET A 136 -7.22 6.30 0.14
CA MET A 136 -8.59 6.81 0.27
C MET A 136 -8.94 7.14 1.71
N ASP A 137 -8.59 6.26 2.65
CA ASP A 137 -8.81 6.47 4.08
C ASP A 137 -8.00 7.66 4.60
N THR A 138 -6.73 7.77 4.18
CA THR A 138 -5.86 8.91 4.53
C THR A 138 -6.47 10.23 4.05
N TYR A 139 -6.95 10.27 2.80
CA TYR A 139 -7.60 11.46 2.25
C TYR A 139 -8.88 11.80 3.01
N LYS A 140 -9.74 10.82 3.29
CA LYS A 140 -10.99 11.01 4.03
C LYS A 140 -10.75 11.53 5.45
N GLN A 141 -9.82 10.93 6.18
CA GLN A 141 -9.46 11.35 7.54
C GLN A 141 -8.93 12.78 7.56
N ASN A 142 -8.11 13.16 6.58
CA ASN A 142 -7.61 14.52 6.48
C ASN A 142 -8.74 15.55 6.24
N GLN A 143 -9.73 15.24 5.40
CA GLN A 143 -10.88 16.12 5.16
C GLN A 143 -11.74 16.33 6.42
N ILE A 144 -11.86 15.33 7.29
CA ILE A 144 -12.62 15.43 8.55
C ILE A 144 -11.85 16.25 9.61
N MET A 145 -10.51 16.19 9.61
CA MET A 145 -9.68 16.91 10.57
C MET A 145 -9.53 18.42 10.25
N GLN A 146 -9.55 18.80 8.96
CA GLN A 146 -9.43 20.19 8.50
C GLN A 146 -10.53 21.17 9.03
N PRO A 147 -11.83 20.85 9.01
CA PRO A 147 -12.87 21.78 9.46
C PRO A 147 -12.78 22.07 10.97
N LYS A 148 -12.49 21.06 11.79
CA LYS A 148 -12.38 21.23 13.26
C LYS A 148 -11.24 22.15 13.68
N THR A 149 -10.15 22.18 12.92
CA THR A 149 -8.98 23.03 13.23
C THR A 149 -9.28 24.50 12.89
N ARG A 150 -9.92 24.77 11.74
CA ARG A 150 -10.29 26.13 11.32
C ARG A 150 -11.37 26.77 12.19
N GLU A 151 -12.33 25.98 12.69
CA GLU A 151 -13.35 26.48 13.62
C GLU A 151 -12.74 26.87 14.98
N ARG A 152 -11.85 26.02 15.54
CA ARG A 152 -11.15 26.34 16.79
C ARG A 152 -10.25 27.58 16.67
N GLU A 153 -9.57 27.76 15.54
CA GLU A 153 -8.78 28.98 15.29
C GLU A 153 -9.67 30.22 15.16
N ARG A 154 -10.81 30.12 14.45
CA ARG A 154 -11.78 31.22 14.38
C ARG A 154 -12.37 31.59 15.74
N GLU A 155 -12.68 30.61 16.58
CA GLU A 155 -13.16 30.87 17.95
C GLU A 155 -12.09 31.52 18.81
N ARG A 156 -10.85 31.02 18.78
CA ARG A 156 -9.72 31.65 19.51
C ARG A 156 -9.47 33.09 19.08
N VAL A 157 -9.49 33.38 17.78
CA VAL A 157 -9.32 34.74 17.26
C VAL A 157 -10.48 35.64 17.69
N LYS A 158 -11.72 35.13 17.68
CA LYS A 158 -12.86 35.89 18.23
C LYS A 158 -12.66 36.18 19.71
N THR A 159 -12.31 35.20 20.54
CA THR A 159 -12.09 35.41 21.97
C THR A 159 -10.98 36.43 22.26
N LEU A 160 -9.90 36.43 21.46
CA LEU A 160 -8.80 37.39 21.59
C LEU A 160 -9.14 38.80 21.10
N LEU A 161 -10.12 38.96 20.21
CA LEU A 161 -10.57 40.27 19.72
C LEU A 161 -11.64 40.93 20.62
N PHE A 162 -12.23 40.18 21.54
CA PHE A 162 -13.26 40.65 22.48
C PHE A 162 -12.72 40.92 23.91
N TYR A 163 -11.40 40.92 24.09
CA TYR A 163 -10.67 41.32 25.30
C TYR A 163 -9.70 42.45 24.95
#